data_AF-A0A165CGZ4-F1
#
_entry.id   AF-A0A165CGZ4-F1
#
_cell.length_a   1.000
_cell.length_b   1.000
_cell.length_c   1.000
_cell.angle_alpha   90.00
_cell.angle_beta   90.00
_cell.angle_gamma   90.00
#
_symmetry.space_group_name_H-M   'P 1'
#
loop_
_entity.id
_entity.type
_entity.pdbx_description
1 polymer ?
#
loop_
_entity_poly.entity_id
_entity_poly.type
_entity_poly.pdbx_seq_one_letter_code
_entity_poly.pdbx_strand_id
1 'polypeptide(L)'
;MFQHEAPDEDGGEDDDDEDEVVGRQKKAGRRKIKIEFIQDKSRRHITFSKRKAGIMKKAYELSTLTGTQVLLLVVSETGLVYTFTTAKLQPLVTQPEGKNLIQACLNAPN
;
A
#
# COMPACT_ATOMS: atom_id res chain seq x y z
N MET A 1 -8.60 14.92 -0.94
CA MET A 1 -7.42 15.53 -1.57
C MET A 1 -6.69 14.41 -2.28
N PHE A 2 -6.90 14.28 -3.59
CA PHE A 2 -6.28 13.24 -4.41
C PHE A 2 -5.33 13.97 -5.36
N GLN A 3 -4.04 13.67 -5.30
CA GLN A 3 -3.01 14.31 -6.13
C GLN A 3 -2.60 13.34 -7.24
N HIS A 4 -2.56 13.83 -8.48
CA HIS A 4 -1.90 13.22 -9.64
C HIS A 4 -0.55 13.93 -9.83
N GLU A 5 0.51 13.21 -10.14
CA GLU A 5 1.80 13.76 -10.58
C GLU A 5 2.24 13.11 -11.90
N ALA A 6 2.82 13.93 -12.78
CA ALA A 6 3.34 13.58 -14.11
C ALA A 6 4.78 13.01 -14.04
N PRO A 7 5.31 12.36 -15.09
CA PRO A 7 6.65 11.77 -15.07
C PRO A 7 7.74 12.75 -15.55
N ASP A 8 8.88 12.78 -14.86
CA ASP A 8 10.06 13.58 -15.20
C ASP A 8 10.96 12.90 -16.25
N GLU A 9 11.59 13.71 -17.10
CA GLU A 9 12.46 13.34 -18.23
C GLU A 9 13.85 12.84 -17.78
N ASP A 10 14.37 11.84 -18.51
CA ASP A 10 15.65 11.15 -18.28
C ASP A 10 16.77 11.84 -19.08
N GLY A 11 17.80 12.33 -18.37
CA GLY A 11 19.03 12.88 -18.95
C GLY A 11 20.23 12.30 -18.19
N GLY A 12 20.92 11.37 -18.82
CA GLY A 12 22.13 10.75 -18.29
C GLY A 12 23.39 11.54 -18.62
N GLU A 13 24.29 11.65 -17.65
CA GLU A 13 25.71 11.95 -17.83
C GLU A 13 26.50 11.00 -16.91
N ASP A 14 27.38 10.21 -17.53
CA ASP A 14 28.39 9.36 -16.90
C ASP A 14 29.56 10.24 -16.46
N ASP A 15 29.94 10.20 -15.18
CA ASP A 15 31.27 10.63 -14.72
C ASP A 15 31.80 9.59 -13.73
N ASP A 16 32.90 8.96 -14.14
CA ASP A 16 33.76 8.07 -13.36
C ASP A 16 34.45 8.86 -12.24
N ASP A 17 34.22 8.50 -10.98
CA ASP A 17 35.03 8.98 -9.85
C ASP A 17 35.34 7.86 -8.86
N GLU A 18 36.60 7.84 -8.45
CA GLU A 18 37.37 6.72 -7.91
C GLU A 18 36.93 6.19 -6.53
N ASP A 19 37.27 4.92 -6.28
CA ASP A 19 36.96 4.12 -5.08
C ASP A 19 37.41 4.75 -3.74
N GLU A 20 36.50 5.43 -3.04
CA GLU A 20 36.56 5.65 -1.58
C GLU A 20 35.69 4.59 -0.86
N VAL A 21 36.35 3.53 -0.38
CA VAL A 21 35.71 2.36 0.25
C VAL A 21 35.26 2.66 1.68
N VAL A 22 34.29 3.56 1.85
CA VAL A 22 33.56 3.69 3.12
C VAL A 22 32.57 2.53 3.20
N GLY A 23 32.84 1.58 4.10
CA GLY A 23 32.09 0.34 4.29
C GLY A 23 30.57 0.54 4.36
N ARG A 24 29.91 0.49 3.20
CA ARG A 24 28.47 0.53 3.05
C ARG A 24 27.93 -0.77 3.63
N GLN A 25 27.47 -0.73 4.89
CA GLN A 25 26.77 -1.85 5.51
C GLN A 25 25.70 -2.34 4.54
N LYS A 26 25.94 -3.50 3.91
CA LYS A 26 24.99 -4.11 2.97
C LYS A 26 23.67 -4.28 3.73
N LYS A 27 22.66 -3.49 3.39
CA LYS A 27 21.31 -3.63 3.96
C LYS A 27 20.91 -5.09 3.76
N ALA A 28 20.69 -5.80 4.85
CA ALA A 28 20.29 -7.20 4.79
C ALA A 28 19.05 -7.33 3.88
N GLY A 29 19.11 -8.27 2.92
CA GLY A 29 18.03 -8.51 1.97
C GLY A 29 16.72 -8.94 2.65
N ARG A 30 15.68 -9.16 1.85
CA ARG A 30 14.36 -9.59 2.35
C ARG A 30 14.49 -10.90 3.15
N ARG A 31 14.22 -10.85 4.46
CA ARG A 31 14.22 -12.01 5.34
C ARG A 31 12.81 -12.62 5.46
N LYS A 32 12.74 -13.94 5.59
CA LYS A 32 11.49 -14.66 5.89
C LYS A 32 11.01 -14.29 7.29
N ILE A 33 9.70 -14.14 7.47
CA ILE A 33 9.03 -13.90 8.75
C ILE A 33 7.89 -14.89 8.93
N LYS A 34 7.48 -15.16 10.17
CA LYS A 34 6.27 -15.95 10.48
C LYS A 34 5.00 -15.17 10.10
N ILE A 35 3.93 -15.88 9.75
CA ILE A 35 2.60 -15.29 9.50
C ILE A 35 1.81 -15.32 10.82
N GLU A 36 2.14 -14.37 11.68
CA GLU A 36 1.54 -14.15 13.00
C GLU A 36 1.52 -12.65 13.30
N PHE A 37 0.82 -12.22 14.36
CA PHE A 37 0.79 -10.82 14.75
C PHE A 37 2.19 -10.32 15.14
N ILE A 38 2.67 -9.26 14.50
CA ILE A 38 3.99 -8.69 14.77
C ILE A 38 3.89 -7.84 16.03
N GLN A 39 4.44 -8.30 17.15
CA GLN A 39 4.33 -7.58 18.44
C GLN A 39 5.03 -6.22 18.43
N ASP A 40 6.22 -6.14 17.79
CA ASP A 40 6.98 -4.89 17.68
C ASP A 40 6.23 -3.86 16.83
N LYS A 41 5.83 -2.76 17.48
CA LYS A 41 5.00 -1.70 16.88
C LYS A 41 5.66 -1.05 15.66
N SER A 42 6.96 -0.73 15.73
CA SER A 42 7.69 -0.08 14.64
C SER A 42 7.77 -0.98 13.41
N ARG A 43 8.17 -2.24 13.59
CA ARG A 43 8.21 -3.26 12.54
C ARG A 43 6.82 -3.53 11.97
N ARG A 44 5.78 -3.54 12.81
CA ARG A 44 4.40 -3.73 12.37
C ARG A 44 3.94 -2.57 11.50
N HIS A 45 4.18 -1.31 11.88
CA HIS A 45 3.87 -0.15 11.06
C HIS A 45 4.60 -0.15 9.71
N ILE A 46 5.92 -0.43 9.71
CA ILE A 46 6.69 -0.53 8.48
C ILE A 46 6.14 -1.65 7.57
N THR A 47 5.82 -2.80 8.17
CA THR A 47 5.27 -3.95 7.44
C THR A 47 3.89 -3.63 6.88
N PHE A 48 3.02 -2.99 7.66
CA PHE A 48 1.71 -2.52 7.21
C PHE A 48 1.84 -1.62 5.99
N SER A 49 2.67 -0.57 6.07
CA SER A 49 2.86 0.37 4.96
C SER A 49 3.34 -0.33 3.68
N LYS A 50 4.35 -1.20 3.79
CA LYS A 50 4.91 -1.94 2.64
C LYS A 50 3.92 -2.95 2.06
N ARG A 51 3.25 -3.74 2.90
CA ARG A 51 2.28 -4.75 2.44
C ARG A 51 1.04 -4.11 1.85
N LYS A 52 0.51 -3.06 2.48
CA LYS A 52 -0.60 -2.26 1.97
C LYS A 52 -0.30 -1.74 0.56
N ALA A 53 0.86 -1.14 0.34
CA ALA A 53 1.26 -0.68 -1.00
C ALA A 53 1.32 -1.84 -2.01
N GLY A 54 1.94 -2.96 -1.62
CA GLY A 54 2.06 -4.14 -2.49
C GLY A 54 0.71 -4.76 -2.88
N ILE A 55 -0.21 -4.93 -1.92
CA ILE A 55 -1.53 -5.51 -2.19
C ILE A 55 -2.42 -4.56 -3.00
N MET A 56 -2.34 -3.25 -2.75
CA MET A 56 -3.05 -2.24 -3.55
C MET A 56 -2.60 -2.28 -5.01
N LYS A 57 -1.28 -2.37 -5.25
CA LYS A 57 -0.73 -2.55 -6.61
C LYS A 57 -1.25 -3.83 -7.27
N LYS A 58 -1.30 -4.93 -6.53
CA LYS A 58 -1.81 -6.21 -7.05
C LYS A 58 -3.30 -6.17 -7.39
N ALA A 59 -4.11 -5.49 -6.58
CA ALA A 59 -5.54 -5.28 -6.86
C ALA A 59 -5.74 -4.48 -8.16
N TYR A 60 -4.95 -3.41 -8.35
CA TYR A 60 -4.91 -2.65 -9.60
C TYR A 60 -4.51 -3.51 -10.79
N GLU A 61 -3.33 -4.17 -10.72
CA GLU A 61 -2.83 -5.06 -11.79
C GLU A 61 -3.88 -6.11 -12.18
N LEU A 62 -4.50 -6.77 -11.20
CA LEU A 62 -5.55 -7.77 -11.46
C LEU A 62 -6.75 -7.18 -12.19
N SER A 63 -7.30 -6.06 -11.71
CA SER A 63 -8.47 -5.43 -12.33
C SER A 63 -8.18 -4.97 -13.76
N THR A 64 -6.98 -4.45 -14.01
CA THR A 64 -6.57 -3.94 -15.32
C THR A 64 -6.31 -5.07 -16.30
N LEU A 65 -5.60 -6.13 -15.87
CA LEU A 65 -5.25 -7.25 -16.74
C LEU A 65 -6.46 -8.10 -17.12
N THR A 66 -7.49 -8.18 -16.26
CA THR A 66 -8.61 -9.12 -16.45
C THR A 66 -9.95 -8.44 -16.70
N GLY A 67 -10.05 -7.11 -16.53
CA GLY A 67 -11.32 -6.39 -16.61
C GLY A 67 -12.32 -6.74 -15.50
N THR A 68 -11.86 -7.43 -14.45
CA THR A 68 -12.72 -7.86 -13.33
C THR A 68 -13.01 -6.70 -12.38
N GLN A 69 -14.15 -6.77 -11.70
CA GLN A 69 -14.48 -5.80 -10.65
C GLN A 69 -13.83 -6.22 -9.33
N VAL A 70 -13.13 -5.29 -8.68
CA VAL A 70 -12.34 -5.56 -7.47
C VAL A 70 -12.60 -4.48 -6.44
N LEU A 71 -12.81 -4.89 -5.19
CA LEU A 71 -12.84 -4.02 -4.01
C LEU A 71 -11.85 -4.55 -2.98
N LEU A 72 -10.98 -3.67 -2.49
CA LEU A 72 -10.07 -3.93 -1.40
C LEU A 72 -10.21 -2.80 -0.38
N LEU A 73 -10.39 -3.16 0.89
CA LEU A 73 -10.48 -2.25 2.01
C LEU A 73 -9.47 -2.69 3.08
N VAL A 74 -8.67 -1.75 3.57
CA VAL A 74 -7.66 -1.98 4.61
C VAL A 74 -7.78 -0.87 5.65
N VAL A 75 -7.96 -1.24 6.92
CA VAL A 75 -8.02 -0.29 8.04
C VAL A 75 -6.73 -0.34 8.83
N SER A 76 -6.12 0.81 9.13
CA SER A 76 -4.96 0.89 10.01
C SER A 76 -5.36 0.79 11.49
N GLU A 77 -4.37 0.57 12.35
CA GLU A 77 -4.56 0.67 13.81
C GLU A 77 -5.04 2.06 14.27
N THR A 78 -4.83 3.09 13.45
CA THR A 78 -5.30 4.45 13.72
C THR A 78 -6.72 4.71 13.19
N GLY A 79 -7.41 3.68 12.66
CA GLY A 79 -8.75 3.80 12.09
C GLY A 79 -8.80 4.40 10.68
N LEU A 80 -7.65 4.63 10.02
CA LEU A 80 -7.65 5.15 8.66
C LEU A 80 -8.01 4.03 7.68
N VAL A 81 -9.01 4.30 6.84
CA VAL A 81 -9.49 3.38 5.83
C VAL A 81 -8.81 3.69 4.50
N TYR A 82 -8.10 2.70 3.95
CA TYR A 82 -7.49 2.74 2.63
C TYR A 82 -8.26 1.82 1.70
N THR A 83 -8.61 2.31 0.52
CA THR A 83 -9.42 1.56 -0.43
C THR A 83 -8.82 1.54 -1.83
N PHE A 84 -9.05 0.43 -2.53
CA PHE A 84 -8.96 0.32 -3.97
C PHE A 84 -10.28 -0.24 -4.47
N THR A 85 -10.85 0.37 -5.51
CA THR A 85 -12.14 -0.05 -6.06
C THR A 85 -12.20 0.21 -7.55
N THR A 86 -12.83 -0.69 -8.28
CA THR A 86 -13.23 -0.46 -9.68
C THR A 86 -14.54 0.35 -9.76
N ALA A 87 -14.84 0.91 -10.94
CA ALA A 87 -15.93 1.86 -11.13
C ALA A 87 -17.30 1.37 -10.64
N LYS A 88 -17.67 0.09 -10.89
CA LYS A 88 -18.98 -0.43 -10.47
C LYS A 88 -19.11 -0.58 -8.95
N LEU A 89 -17.98 -0.77 -8.25
CA LEU A 89 -17.95 -0.95 -6.80
C LEU A 89 -17.65 0.37 -6.04
N GLN A 90 -17.26 1.42 -6.76
CA GLN A 90 -16.95 2.73 -6.19
C GLN A 90 -18.06 3.29 -5.29
N PRO A 91 -19.36 3.14 -5.61
CA PRO A 91 -20.44 3.62 -4.74
C PRO A 91 -20.37 3.08 -3.30
N LEU A 92 -19.85 1.87 -3.08
CA LEU A 92 -19.75 1.27 -1.74
C LEU A 92 -18.85 2.07 -0.79
N VAL A 93 -17.88 2.81 -1.32
CA VAL A 93 -16.93 3.60 -0.51
C VAL A 93 -17.11 5.11 -0.67
N THR A 94 -17.90 5.57 -1.66
CA THR A 94 -18.16 6.99 -1.89
C THR A 94 -19.53 7.45 -1.40
N GLN A 95 -20.57 6.63 -1.56
CA GLN A 95 -21.95 6.98 -1.20
C GLN A 95 -22.21 6.83 0.30
N PRO A 96 -23.17 7.60 0.85
CA PRO A 96 -23.51 7.54 2.28
C PRO A 96 -23.93 6.15 2.75
N GLU A 97 -24.76 5.41 1.99
CA GLU A 97 -25.22 4.08 2.45
C GLU A 97 -24.05 3.12 2.64
N GLY A 98 -23.13 3.07 1.67
CA GLY A 98 -21.95 2.22 1.73
C GLY A 98 -20.99 2.62 2.86
N LYS A 99 -20.73 3.93 3.02
CA LYS A 99 -19.90 4.44 4.12
C LYS A 99 -20.48 4.11 5.49
N ASN A 100 -21.79 4.27 5.67
CA ASN A 100 -22.47 3.96 6.92
C ASN A 100 -22.36 2.48 7.26
N LEU A 101 -22.53 1.60 6.27
CA LEU A 101 -22.36 0.16 6.46
C LEU A 101 -20.93 -0.19 6.89
N ILE A 102 -19.92 0.37 6.21
CA ILE A 102 -18.50 0.16 6.56
C ILE A 102 -18.25 0.65 8.00
N GLN A 103 -18.73 1.84 8.34
CA GLN A 103 -18.54 2.42 9.68
C GLN A 103 -19.24 1.59 10.76
N ALA A 104 -20.45 1.09 10.51
CA ALA A 104 -21.16 0.21 11.45
C ALA A 104 -20.37 -1.07 11.73
N CYS A 105 -19.79 -1.70 10.70
CA CYS A 105 -18.95 -2.88 10.85
C CYS A 105 -17.67 -2.60 11.66
N LEU A 106 -17.02 -1.45 11.43
CA LEU A 106 -15.77 -1.10 12.12
C LEU A 106 -15.97 -0.69 13.59
N ASN A 107 -17.19 -0.28 13.96
CA ASN A 107 -17.54 0.08 15.33
C ASN A 107 -18.11 -1.10 16.13
N ALA A 108 -18.31 -2.26 15.51
CA ALA A 108 -18.77 -3.45 16.23
C ALA A 108 -17.72 -3.89 17.27
N PRO A 109 -18.15 -4.38 18.45
CA PRO A 109 -17.23 -4.89 19.45
C PRO A 109 -16.46 -6.11 18.89
N ASN A 110 -15.17 -6.21 19.24
CA ASN A 110 -14.32 -7.36 18.90
C ASN A 110 -14.69 -8.62 19.67
#